data_AF-A0A2V4DBB7-F1
#
_entry.id   AF-A0A2V4DBB7-F1
#
_cell.length_a   1.000
_cell.length_b   1.000
_cell.length_c   1.000
_cell.angle_alpha   90.00
_cell.angle_beta   90.00
_cell.angle_gamma   90.00
#
_symmetry.space_group_name_H-M   'P 1'
#
loop_
_entity.id
_entity.type
_entity.pdbx_description
1 polymer ?
#
loop_
_entity_poly.entity_id
_entity_poly.type
_entity_poly.pdbx_seq_one_letter_code
_entity_poly.pdbx_strand_id
1 'polypeptide(L)'
;MSYKEGFRDGWNACAENYAPEWESREDQAREGRRFKEAVSTSKPKKKRPLSDWNRFVKANSKKPRFVYQSGKKKGKLNLKKMGVAYRKTPAGRKR
;
A
#
# COMPACT_ATOMS: atom_id res chain seq x y z
N MET A 1 9.97 8.77 -2.58
CA MET A 1 8.57 9.02 -2.23
C MET A 1 8.43 9.22 -0.74
N SER A 2 8.38 10.48 -0.33
CA SER A 2 8.01 10.93 1.00
C SER A 2 6.50 10.76 1.22
N TYR A 3 6.05 10.57 2.47
CA TYR A 3 4.61 10.51 2.80
C TYR A 3 3.87 11.77 2.33
N LYS A 4 4.51 12.94 2.41
CA LYS A 4 3.94 14.21 1.95
C LYS A 4 3.74 14.26 0.44
N GLU A 5 4.65 13.66 -0.34
CA GLU A 5 4.54 13.58 -1.81
C GLU A 5 3.39 12.65 -2.19
N GLY A 6 3.35 11.43 -1.66
CA GLY A 6 2.28 10.48 -1.97
C GLY A 6 0.89 10.90 -1.47
N PHE A 7 0.82 11.63 -0.36
CA PHE A 7 -0.44 12.22 0.11
C PHE A 7 -0.91 13.35 -0.82
N ARG A 8 0.01 14.16 -1.36
CA ARG A 8 -0.31 15.22 -2.33
C ARG A 8 -0.77 14.66 -3.67
N ASP A 9 -0.11 13.63 -4.17
CA ASP A 9 -0.48 12.96 -5.42
C ASP A 9 -1.90 12.37 -5.31
N GLY A 10 -2.21 11.73 -4.17
CA GLY A 10 -3.56 11.22 -3.89
C GLY A 10 -4.61 12.32 -3.71
N TRP A 11 -4.23 13.46 -3.11
CA TRP A 11 -5.13 14.61 -2.96
C TRP A 11 -5.48 15.23 -4.31
N ASN A 12 -4.48 15.44 -5.16
CA ASN A 12 -4.67 15.98 -6.50
C ASN A 12 -5.51 15.05 -7.38
N ALA A 13 -5.23 13.74 -7.37
CA ALA A 13 -6.02 12.77 -8.12
C ALA A 13 -7.50 12.73 -7.67
N CYS A 14 -7.78 12.95 -6.38
CA CYS A 14 -9.15 13.07 -5.88
C CYS A 14 -9.83 14.34 -6.39
N ALA A 15 -9.12 15.48 -6.34
CA ALA A 15 -9.62 16.76 -6.84
C ALA A 15 -9.92 16.71 -8.36
N GLU A 16 -9.04 16.09 -9.14
CA GLU A 16 -9.18 15.92 -10.60
C GLU A 16 -10.40 15.06 -10.98
N ASN A 17 -10.77 14.06 -10.18
CA ASN A 17 -11.93 13.20 -10.46
C ASN A 17 -13.27 13.82 -10.00
N TYR A 18 -13.26 14.70 -9.01
CA TYR A 18 -14.49 15.24 -8.43
C TYR A 18 -15.01 16.47 -9.16
N ALA A 19 -14.14 17.22 -9.85
CA ALA A 19 -14.57 18.39 -10.62
C ALA A 19 -13.54 18.81 -11.71
N PRO A 20 -13.75 18.42 -12.98
CA PRO A 20 -12.84 18.74 -14.07
C PRO A 20 -12.78 20.24 -14.44
N GLU A 21 -13.69 21.08 -13.95
CA GLU A 21 -13.78 22.51 -14.31
C GLU A 21 -13.06 23.47 -13.33
N TRP A 22 -12.33 22.94 -12.33
CA TRP A 22 -11.73 23.76 -11.25
C TRP A 22 -10.33 24.28 -11.63
N GLU A 23 -10.20 24.88 -12.81
CA GLU A 23 -8.94 25.47 -13.29
C GLU A 23 -8.70 26.91 -12.79
N SER A 24 -9.64 27.50 -12.05
CA SER A 24 -9.47 28.86 -11.53
C SER A 24 -8.34 28.90 -10.48
N ARG A 25 -7.54 29.98 -10.52
CA ARG A 25 -6.46 30.22 -9.56
C ARG A 25 -6.96 30.22 -8.10
N GLU A 26 -8.22 30.58 -7.89
CA GLU A 26 -8.87 30.64 -6.58
C GLU A 26 -9.21 29.26 -6.04
N ASP A 27 -9.64 28.34 -6.91
CA ASP A 27 -9.92 26.95 -6.57
C ASP A 27 -8.67 26.19 -6.17
N GLN A 28 -7.58 26.37 -6.94
CA GLN A 28 -6.28 25.81 -6.60
C GLN A 28 -5.77 26.35 -5.26
N ALA A 29 -5.98 27.63 -4.96
CA ALA A 29 -5.62 28.23 -3.68
C ALA A 29 -6.46 27.67 -2.52
N ARG A 30 -7.76 27.44 -2.75
CA ARG A 30 -8.67 26.83 -1.77
C ARG A 30 -8.26 25.40 -1.43
N GLU A 31 -7.98 24.57 -2.44
CA GLU A 31 -7.50 23.20 -2.23
C GLU A 31 -6.10 23.17 -1.60
N GLY A 32 -5.22 24.10 -1.95
CA GLY A 32 -3.93 24.27 -1.29
C GLY A 32 -4.04 24.58 0.21
N ARG A 33 -5.04 25.37 0.62
CA ARG A 33 -5.34 25.61 2.04
C ARG A 33 -5.86 24.37 2.74
N ARG A 34 -6.81 23.65 2.14
CA ARG A 34 -7.36 22.39 2.67
C ARG A 34 -6.29 21.31 2.81
N PHE A 35 -5.40 21.19 1.83
CA PHE A 35 -4.26 20.28 1.89
C PHE A 35 -3.33 20.61 3.05
N LYS A 36 -2.96 21.88 3.24
CA LYS A 36 -2.11 22.31 4.37
C LYS A 36 -2.76 22.01 5.72
N GLU A 37 -4.05 22.27 5.84
CA GLU A 37 -4.83 21.97 7.05
C GLU A 37 -4.86 20.45 7.31
N ALA A 38 -5.16 19.64 6.29
CA ALA A 38 -5.16 18.18 6.38
C ALA A 38 -3.79 17.60 6.74
N VAL A 39 -2.70 18.13 6.18
CA VAL A 39 -1.32 17.72 6.53
C VAL A 39 -0.95 18.15 7.94
N SER A 40 -1.40 19.32 8.40
CA SER A 40 -1.11 19.81 9.75
C SER A 40 -1.83 19.05 10.85
N THR A 41 -3.06 18.60 10.58
CA THR A 41 -3.93 17.87 11.52
C THR A 41 -3.66 16.36 11.51
N SER A 42 -3.17 15.81 10.40
CA SER A 42 -2.82 14.39 10.30
C SER A 42 -1.43 14.09 10.86
N LYS A 43 -1.33 13.95 12.18
CA LYS A 43 -0.20 13.19 12.73
C LYS A 43 -0.21 11.79 12.08
N PRO A 44 0.89 11.33 11.46
CA PRO A 44 0.90 10.05 10.78
C PRO A 44 0.57 8.95 11.79
N LYS A 45 -0.56 8.27 11.60
CA LYS A 45 -0.96 7.16 12.46
C LYS A 45 0.14 6.10 12.42
N LYS A 46 0.56 5.62 13.61
CA LYS A 46 1.55 4.54 13.71
C LYS A 46 1.06 3.35 12.89
N LYS A 47 1.88 2.88 11.95
CA LYS A 47 1.54 1.71 11.14
C LYS A 47 1.35 0.51 12.07
N ARG A 48 0.27 -0.25 11.84
CA ARG A 48 0.00 -1.48 12.61
C ARG A 48 1.18 -2.45 12.47
N PRO A 49 1.56 -3.19 13.53
CA PRO A 49 2.58 -4.21 13.42
C PRO A 49 2.14 -5.27 12.40
N LEU A 50 3.10 -5.80 11.65
CA LEU A 50 2.83 -6.85 10.68
C LEU A 50 2.42 -8.13 11.41
N SER A 51 1.34 -8.77 10.94
CA SER A 51 0.97 -10.11 11.37
C SER A 51 2.10 -11.11 11.09
N ASP A 52 2.12 -12.23 11.81
CA ASP A 52 3.12 -13.29 11.59
C ASP A 52 3.11 -13.79 10.13
N TRP A 53 1.92 -13.91 9.54
CA TRP A 53 1.77 -14.20 8.12
C TRP A 53 2.41 -13.13 7.23
N ASN A 54 2.14 -11.84 7.45
CA ASN A 54 2.73 -10.78 6.63
C ASN A 54 4.25 -10.70 6.79
N ARG A 55 4.78 -10.96 8.00
CA ARG A 55 6.24 -11.08 8.23
C ARG A 55 6.82 -12.24 7.44
N PHE A 56 6.16 -13.40 7.48
CA PHE A 56 6.56 -14.56 6.69
C PHE A 56 6.54 -14.28 5.19
N VAL A 57 5.48 -13.65 4.67
CA VAL A 57 5.38 -13.28 3.24
C VAL A 57 6.49 -12.32 2.85
N LYS A 58 6.71 -11.24 3.62
CA LYS A 58 7.75 -10.25 3.34
C LYS A 58 9.16 -10.86 3.30
N ALA A 59 9.46 -11.81 4.19
CA ALA A 59 10.77 -12.45 4.26
C ALA A 59 11.00 -13.53 3.18
N ASN A 60 9.93 -14.16 2.69
CA ASN A 60 10.05 -15.33 1.80
C ASN A 60 9.61 -15.08 0.36
N SER A 61 8.89 -13.99 0.05
CA SER A 61 8.36 -13.69 -1.29
C SER A 61 9.42 -13.60 -2.39
N LYS A 62 10.65 -13.24 -2.03
CA LYS A 62 11.79 -13.14 -2.97
C LYS A 62 12.55 -14.45 -3.18
N LYS A 63 12.29 -15.49 -2.37
CA LYS A 63 13.03 -16.76 -2.47
C LYS A 63 12.59 -17.51 -3.71
N PRO A 64 13.51 -18.08 -4.53
CA PRO A 64 13.20 -18.78 -5.78
C PRO A 64 12.06 -19.79 -5.69
N ARG A 65 11.95 -20.48 -4.55
CA ARG A 65 10.89 -21.45 -4.24
C ARG A 65 9.46 -20.87 -4.23
N PHE A 66 9.32 -19.58 -3.95
CA PHE A 66 8.06 -18.84 -3.82
C PHE A 66 7.90 -17.70 -4.83
N VAL A 67 8.86 -17.55 -5.76
CA VAL A 67 8.81 -16.57 -6.86
C VAL A 67 7.58 -16.82 -7.75
N TYR A 68 7.34 -15.85 -8.63
CA TYR A 68 6.33 -15.85 -9.67
C TYR A 68 6.19 -17.19 -10.39
N GLN A 69 4.94 -17.60 -10.57
CA GLN A 69 4.58 -18.79 -11.33
C GLN A 69 4.99 -18.62 -12.80
N SER A 70 5.17 -19.74 -13.50
CA SER A 70 5.42 -19.79 -14.96
C SER A 70 4.12 -20.11 -15.73
N GLY A 71 4.17 -20.01 -17.07
CA GLY A 71 3.04 -20.36 -17.95
C GLY A 71 1.87 -19.36 -17.89
N LYS A 72 0.62 -19.84 -17.95
CA LYS A 72 -0.60 -19.00 -17.97
C LYS A 72 -0.76 -18.05 -16.76
N LYS A 73 -0.01 -18.28 -15.67
CA LYS A 73 -0.03 -17.47 -14.44
C LYS A 73 1.28 -16.70 -14.21
N LYS A 74 2.03 -16.43 -15.28
CA LYS A 74 3.28 -15.66 -15.25
C LYS A 74 3.11 -14.34 -14.50
N GLY A 75 4.07 -14.02 -13.63
CA GLY A 75 4.05 -12.78 -12.83
C GLY A 75 3.16 -12.82 -11.59
N LYS A 76 2.49 -13.95 -11.28
CA LYS A 76 1.72 -14.11 -10.04
C LYS A 76 2.50 -14.92 -8.99
N LEU A 77 2.51 -14.44 -7.75
CA LEU A 77 3.23 -15.09 -6.67
C LEU A 77 2.62 -16.45 -6.31
N ASN A 78 3.44 -17.45 -5.98
CA ASN A 78 2.93 -18.78 -5.65
C ASN A 78 2.40 -18.88 -4.22
N LEU A 79 1.22 -18.31 -3.98
CA LEU A 79 0.57 -18.24 -2.67
C LEU A 79 0.31 -19.61 -2.04
N LYS A 80 -0.02 -20.63 -2.85
CA LYS A 80 -0.28 -21.99 -2.34
C LYS A 80 0.97 -22.59 -1.69
N LYS A 81 2.12 -22.48 -2.35
CA LYS A 81 3.40 -22.94 -1.78
C LYS A 81 3.78 -22.16 -0.53
N MET A 82 3.54 -20.85 -0.50
CA MET A 82 3.77 -20.04 0.70
C MET A 82 2.88 -20.45 1.87
N GLY A 83 1.58 -20.66 1.64
CA GLY A 83 0.64 -21.07 2.69
C GLY A 83 0.96 -22.46 3.26
N VAL A 84 1.43 -23.39 2.43
CA VAL A 84 1.92 -24.70 2.92
C VAL A 84 3.19 -24.53 3.75
N ALA A 85 4.13 -23.69 3.32
CA ALA A 85 5.37 -23.46 4.05
C ALA A 85 5.14 -22.76 5.40
N TYR A 86 4.23 -21.77 5.46
CA TYR A 86 3.88 -21.09 6.70
C TYR A 86 3.23 -22.02 7.72
N ARG A 87 2.35 -22.93 7.29
CA ARG A 87 1.75 -23.94 8.19
C ARG A 87 2.77 -24.87 8.84
N LYS A 88 3.99 -24.98 8.28
CA LYS A 88 5.11 -25.73 8.86
C LYS A 88 5.92 -24.92 9.87
N THR A 89 5.72 -23.61 9.94
CA THR A 89 6.36 -22.75 10.94
C THR A 89 5.64 -22.83 12.30
N PRO A 90 6.33 -22.56 13.42
CA PRO A 90 5.68 -22.53 14.74
C PRO A 90 4.48 -21.56 14.79
N ALA A 91 4.56 -20.40 14.14
CA ALA A 91 3.50 -19.40 14.11
C ALA A 91 2.29 -19.77 13.22
N GLY A 92 2.46 -20.72 12.29
CA GLY A 92 1.41 -21.16 11.36
C GLY A 92 0.83 -22.53 11.68
N ARG A 93 1.37 -23.24 12.67
CA ARG A 93 0.84 -24.53 13.12
C ARG A 93 -0.48 -24.27 13.86
N LYS A 94 -1.56 -24.93 13.43
CA LYS A 94 -2.80 -24.95 14.24
C LYS A 94 -2.46 -25.63 15.57
N ARG A 95 -2.89 -25.00 16.67
CA ARG A 95 -2.95 -25.64 17.98
C ARG A 95 -4.02 -26.73 17.96
#